data_AF-A0AAU6UPH7-F1
#
_entry.id   AF-A0AAU6UPH7-F1
#
_cell.length_a   1.000
_cell.length_b   1.000
_cell.length_c   1.000
_cell.angle_alpha   90.00
_cell.angle_beta   90.00
_cell.angle_gamma   90.00
#
_symmetry.space_group_name_H-M   'P 1'
#
loop_
_entity.id
_entity.type
_entity.pdbx_description
1 polymer ?
#
loop_
_entity_poly.entity_id
_entity_poly.type
_entity_poly.pdbx_seq_one_letter_code
_entity_poly.pdbx_strand_id
1 'polypeptide(L)'
;MTAPCLHPFIGNPTNEPREGIPFRLMDYLELVDWTARQYRDGKASMSDKMPNILSRLSFNTREWLKICTSLEKSRATAIGTRPHAVIAKVLLKKQRVQLYLLE
;
A
#
# COMPACT_ATOMS: atom_id res chain seq x y z
N MET A 1 -3.55 -12.55 -18.64
CA MET A 1 -4.46 -11.41 -18.65
C MET A 1 -4.06 -10.50 -17.49
N THR A 2 -3.33 -9.42 -17.75
CA THR A 2 -3.09 -8.38 -16.74
C THR A 2 -4.32 -7.47 -16.67
N ALA A 3 -4.65 -6.96 -15.50
CA ALA A 3 -5.65 -5.89 -15.40
C ALA A 3 -5.16 -4.73 -16.27
N PRO A 4 -5.94 -4.22 -17.24
CA PRO A 4 -5.48 -3.28 -18.27
C PRO A 4 -4.96 -1.92 -17.74
N CYS A 5 -5.00 -1.72 -16.43
CA CYS A 5 -4.64 -0.47 -15.74
C CYS A 5 -3.53 -0.65 -14.69
N LEU A 6 -2.94 -1.85 -14.54
CA LEU A 6 -1.94 -2.12 -13.52
C LEU A 6 -0.55 -2.32 -14.15
N HIS A 7 0.40 -1.49 -13.75
CA HIS A 7 1.81 -1.64 -14.12
C HIS A 7 2.39 -2.98 -13.63
N PRO A 8 3.35 -3.58 -14.36
CA PRO A 8 4.03 -4.79 -13.92
C PRO A 8 4.92 -4.55 -12.70
N PHE A 9 5.16 -5.59 -11.91
CA PHE A 9 6.20 -5.62 -10.88
C PHE A 9 7.58 -5.69 -11.55
N ILE A 10 8.41 -4.67 -11.36
CA ILE A 10 9.74 -4.57 -11.98
C ILE A 10 10.88 -4.97 -11.04
N GLY A 11 10.56 -5.42 -9.83
CA GLY A 11 11.55 -5.83 -8.82
C GLY A 11 12.02 -4.66 -7.97
N ASN A 12 13.20 -4.78 -7.38
CA ASN A 12 13.75 -3.75 -6.51
C ASN A 12 14.19 -2.50 -7.30
N PRO A 13 14.18 -1.31 -6.69
CA PRO A 13 14.62 -0.09 -7.35
C PRO A 13 16.04 -0.26 -7.90
N THR A 14 16.19 -0.02 -9.19
CA THR A 14 17.49 0.06 -9.89
C THR A 14 17.80 1.52 -10.18
N ASN A 15 19.07 1.85 -10.45
CA ASN A 15 19.45 3.20 -10.88
C ASN A 15 18.84 3.59 -12.25
N GLU A 16 18.35 2.61 -13.01
CA GLU A 16 17.66 2.86 -14.27
C GLU A 16 16.18 3.18 -14.04
N PRO A 17 15.65 4.28 -14.60
CA PRO A 17 14.23 4.58 -14.58
C PRO A 17 13.51 3.55 -15.44
N ARG A 18 12.69 2.71 -14.80
CA ARG A 18 11.82 1.73 -15.46
C ARG A 18 10.38 2.04 -15.11
N GLU A 19 9.52 2.01 -16.11
CA GLU A 19 8.08 2.16 -15.92
C GLU A 19 7.52 0.89 -15.27
N GLY A 20 7.13 0.97 -13.99
CA GLY A 20 6.58 -0.17 -13.28
C GLY A 20 6.45 0.03 -11.78
N ILE A 21 5.97 -1.01 -11.10
CA ILE A 21 5.86 -1.07 -9.65
C ILE A 21 7.21 -1.55 -9.07
N PRO A 22 7.93 -0.72 -8.28
CA PRO A 22 9.30 -1.01 -7.81
C PRO A 22 9.32 -1.96 -6.60
N PHE A 23 8.63 -3.09 -6.74
CA PHE A 23 8.60 -4.22 -5.81
C PHE A 23 8.67 -5.54 -6.58
N ARG A 24 9.16 -6.60 -5.94
CA ARG A 24 9.04 -7.95 -6.49
C ARG A 24 7.63 -8.46 -6.25
N LEU A 25 7.07 -9.23 -7.19
CA LEU A 25 5.77 -9.89 -7.00
C LEU A 25 5.75 -10.74 -5.72
N MET A 26 6.86 -11.42 -5.41
CA MET A 26 6.98 -12.23 -4.20
C MET A 26 6.84 -11.42 -2.91
N ASP A 27 7.38 -10.19 -2.87
CA ASP A 27 7.26 -9.31 -1.69
C ASP A 27 5.80 -8.85 -1.50
N TYR A 28 5.07 -8.67 -2.59
CA TYR A 28 3.63 -8.36 -2.54
C TYR A 28 2.81 -9.56 -2.06
N LEU A 29 3.08 -10.77 -2.56
CA LEU A 29 2.38 -11.98 -2.11
C LEU A 29 2.65 -12.29 -0.63
N GLU A 30 3.89 -12.10 -0.16
CA GLU A 30 4.25 -12.18 1.25
C GLU A 30 3.41 -11.22 2.10
N LEU A 31 3.30 -9.96 1.67
CA LEU A 31 2.47 -8.97 2.36
C LEU A 31 1.00 -9.39 2.44
N VAL A 32 0.43 -9.90 1.34
CA VAL A 32 -0.97 -10.34 1.29
C VAL A 32 -1.21 -11.51 2.23
N ASP A 33 -0.37 -12.55 2.19
CA ASP A 33 -0.49 -13.71 3.09
C ASP A 33 -0.30 -13.30 4.55
N TRP A 34 0.71 -12.47 4.84
CA TRP A 34 0.95 -11.96 6.19
C TRP A 34 -0.26 -11.16 6.71
N THR A 35 -0.78 -10.21 5.91
CA THR A 35 -1.93 -9.38 6.31
C THR A 35 -3.17 -10.22 6.58
N ALA A 36 -3.46 -11.23 5.73
CA ALA A 36 -4.60 -12.11 5.91
C ALA A 36 -4.53 -12.94 7.20
N ARG A 37 -3.32 -13.32 7.63
CA ARG A 37 -3.10 -14.03 8.90
C ARG A 37 -3.23 -13.11 10.11
N GLN A 38 -2.70 -11.88 10.03
CA GLN A 38 -2.85 -10.89 11.10
C GLN A 38 -4.31 -10.53 11.40
N TYR A 39 -5.21 -10.63 10.40
CA TYR A 39 -6.63 -10.33 10.58
C TYR A 39 -7.42 -11.46 11.26
N ARG A 40 -6.92 -12.70 11.26
CA ARG A 40 -7.66 -13.87 11.75
C ARG A 40 -7.13 -14.37 13.09
N ASP A 41 -7.82 -14.03 14.17
CA ASP A 41 -7.53 -14.59 15.50
C ASP A 41 -7.53 -16.13 15.45
N GLY A 42 -6.47 -16.74 16.02
CA GLY A 42 -6.39 -18.19 16.24
C GLY A 42 -5.76 -19.05 15.14
N LYS A 43 -5.16 -18.48 14.08
CA LYS A 43 -4.28 -19.24 13.17
C LYS A 43 -2.82 -19.10 13.63
N ALA A 44 -2.11 -20.23 13.73
CA ALA A 44 -0.75 -20.34 14.25
C ALA A 44 0.15 -19.14 13.92
N SER A 45 0.70 -18.53 14.97
CA SER A 45 1.75 -17.52 14.90
C SER A 45 2.85 -17.99 13.96
N MET A 46 3.00 -17.30 12.84
CA MET A 46 4.28 -17.27 12.15
C MET A 46 5.09 -16.13 12.73
N SER A 47 6.41 -16.24 12.57
CA SER A 47 7.42 -15.25 12.91
C SER A 47 6.85 -13.83 12.93
N ASP A 48 6.99 -13.14 14.08
CA ASP A 48 6.64 -11.72 14.29
C ASP A 48 7.34 -10.75 13.33
N LYS A 49 8.17 -11.27 12.42
CA LYS A 49 8.89 -10.51 11.41
C LYS A 49 7.93 -9.92 10.39
N MET A 50 7.74 -8.61 10.54
CA MET A 50 7.03 -7.76 9.59
C MET A 50 7.67 -7.84 8.19
N PRO A 51 6.86 -7.96 7.10
CA PRO A 51 7.37 -7.94 5.73
C PRO A 51 8.17 -6.67 5.42
N ASN A 52 9.27 -6.80 4.68
CA ASN A 52 10.18 -5.69 4.37
C ASN A 52 9.50 -4.56 3.58
N ILE A 53 8.44 -4.86 2.82
CA ILE A 53 7.67 -3.86 2.07
C ILE A 53 7.03 -2.83 3.00
N LEU A 54 6.61 -3.21 4.20
CA LEU A 54 6.05 -2.27 5.18
C LEU A 54 7.12 -1.32 5.71
N SER A 55 8.30 -1.84 6.04
CA SER A 55 9.45 -1.00 6.44
C SER A 55 9.85 -0.01 5.33
N ARG A 56 9.85 -0.45 4.07
CA ARG A 56 10.18 0.42 2.92
C ARG A 56 9.14 1.51 2.67
N LEU A 57 7.88 1.24 3.00
CA LEU A 57 6.78 2.20 2.92
C LEU A 57 6.60 3.02 4.21
N SER A 58 7.49 2.82 5.19
CA SER A 58 7.44 3.47 6.51
C SER A 58 6.16 3.19 7.29
N PHE A 59 5.57 2.00 7.13
CA PHE A 59 4.42 1.55 7.93
C PHE A 59 4.85 0.63 9.05
N ASN A 60 4.23 0.80 10.22
CA ASN A 60 4.23 -0.24 11.25
C ASN A 60 3.01 -1.17 11.12
N THR A 61 3.06 -2.32 11.79
CA THR A 61 1.99 -3.33 11.80
C THR A 61 0.63 -2.74 12.18
N ARG A 62 0.57 -1.87 13.18
CA ARG A 62 -0.71 -1.32 13.68
C ARG A 62 -1.34 -0.38 12.66
N GLU A 63 -0.57 0.53 12.10
CA GLU A 63 -1.02 1.45 11.04
C GLU A 63 -1.51 0.69 9.82
N TRP A 64 -0.72 -0.30 9.38
CA TRP A 64 -1.09 -1.12 8.23
C TRP A 64 -2.40 -1.85 8.43
N LEU A 65 -2.58 -2.54 9.57
CA LEU A 65 -3.83 -3.25 9.86
C LEU A 65 -5.02 -2.31 10.01
N LYS A 66 -4.82 -1.11 10.59
CA LYS A 66 -5.85 -0.07 10.64
C LYS A 66 -6.26 0.35 9.23
N ILE A 67 -5.31 0.53 8.32
CA ILE A 67 -5.60 0.85 6.90
C ILE A 67 -6.39 -0.28 6.27
N CYS A 68 -5.90 -1.52 6.33
CA CYS A 68 -6.56 -2.68 5.71
C CYS A 68 -8.00 -2.91 6.20
N THR A 69 -8.33 -2.51 7.44
CA THR A 69 -9.65 -2.77 8.04
C THR A 69 -10.61 -1.58 8.00
N SER A 70 -10.10 -0.34 7.91
CA SER A 70 -10.91 0.87 7.92
C SER A 70 -11.04 1.53 6.55
N LEU A 71 -10.15 1.22 5.62
CA LEU A 71 -10.11 1.87 4.31
C LEU A 71 -11.41 1.65 3.53
N GLU A 72 -11.94 0.43 3.49
CA GLU A 72 -13.20 0.12 2.79
C GLU A 72 -14.42 0.81 3.42
N LYS A 73 -14.35 1.14 4.73
CA LYS A 73 -15.40 1.87 5.44
C LYS A 73 -15.31 3.39 5.23
N SER A 74 -14.16 3.85 4.74
CA SER A 74 -13.92 5.26 4.45
C SER A 74 -14.56 5.67 3.13
N ARG A 75 -15.13 6.88 3.07
CA ARG A 75 -15.53 7.52 1.81
C ARG A 75 -14.35 8.22 1.13
N ALA A 76 -13.11 7.90 1.51
CA ALA A 76 -11.92 8.51 0.96
C ALA A 76 -11.79 8.23 -0.54
N THR A 77 -11.43 9.26 -1.28
CA THR A 77 -11.15 9.20 -2.72
C THR A 77 -9.64 9.23 -3.00
N ALA A 78 -8.81 9.42 -1.98
CA ALA A 78 -7.36 9.36 -2.06
C ALA A 78 -6.77 8.91 -0.71
N ILE A 79 -5.57 8.33 -0.75
CA ILE A 79 -4.79 7.93 0.42
C ILE A 79 -3.42 8.60 0.30
N GLY A 80 -2.91 9.19 1.37
CA GLY A 80 -1.60 9.85 1.33
C GLY A 80 -1.43 10.90 2.42
N THR A 81 -0.33 11.65 2.31
CA THR A 81 -0.08 12.80 3.19
C THR A 81 -0.70 14.07 2.63
N ARG A 82 -0.97 15.06 3.51
CA ARG A 82 -1.61 16.32 3.12
C ARG A 82 -0.88 17.06 1.98
N PRO A 83 0.46 17.20 2.01
CA PRO A 83 1.17 17.91 0.94
C PRO A 83 0.95 17.25 -0.43
N HIS A 84 1.07 15.93 -0.50
CA HIS A 84 0.87 15.18 -1.74
C HIS A 84 -0.58 15.21 -2.22
N ALA A 85 -1.55 15.22 -1.30
CA ALA A 85 -2.96 15.34 -1.66
C ALA A 85 -3.30 16.68 -2.32
N VAL A 86 -2.68 17.79 -1.87
CA VAL A 86 -2.83 19.10 -2.51
C VAL A 86 -2.26 19.09 -3.92
N ILE A 87 -1.06 18.52 -4.10
CA ILE A 87 -0.43 18.38 -5.41
C ILE A 87 -1.30 17.53 -6.34
N ALA A 88 -1.72 16.34 -5.88
CA ALA A 88 -2.56 15.43 -6.65
C ALA A 88 -3.91 16.06 -7.03
N LYS A 89 -4.52 16.85 -6.15
CA LYS A 89 -5.77 17.59 -6.46
C LYS A 89 -5.61 18.49 -7.69
N VAL A 90 -4.50 19.23 -7.75
CA VAL A 90 -4.20 20.15 -8.86
C VAL A 90 -3.89 19.36 -10.13
N LEU A 91 -2.98 18.38 -10.06
CA LEU A 91 -2.53 17.59 -11.22
C LEU A 91 -3.68 16.79 -11.85
N LEU A 92 -4.54 16.21 -11.03
CA LEU A 92 -5.68 15.40 -11.48
C LEU A 92 -6.94 16.25 -11.79
N LYS A 93 -6.83 17.59 -11.75
CA LYS A 93 -7.92 18.54 -11.99
C LYS A 93 -9.20 18.22 -11.19
N LYS A 94 -9.05 17.83 -9.92
CA LYS A 94 -10.18 17.45 -9.04
C LYS A 94 -10.66 18.64 -8.23
N GLN A 95 -11.98 18.84 -8.15
CA GLN A 95 -12.58 19.88 -7.32
C GLN A 95 -12.50 19.56 -5.83
N ARG A 96 -12.68 18.28 -5.46
CA ARG A 96 -12.61 17.78 -4.08
C ARG A 96 -11.81 16.49 -4.00
N VAL A 97 -11.03 16.34 -2.93
CA VAL A 97 -10.29 15.12 -2.59
C VAL A 97 -10.61 14.80 -1.13
N GLN A 98 -11.26 13.66 -0.88
CA GLN A 98 -11.45 13.16 0.48
C GLN A 98 -10.25 12.28 0.82
N LEU A 99 -9.33 12.82 1.60
CA LEU A 99 -8.07 12.16 1.92
C LEU A 99 -8.24 11.23 3.12
N TYR A 100 -7.86 9.96 2.96
CA TYR A 100 -7.45 9.11 4.06
C TYR A 100 -6.00 9.46 4.40
N LEU A 101 -5.79 10.07 5.56
CA LEU A 101 -4.47 10.51 5.99
C LEU A 101 -3.60 9.31 6.35
N LEU A 102 -2.44 9.20 5.72
CA LEU A 102 -1.34 8.41 6.25
C LEU A 102 -0.57 9.30 7.23
N GLU A 103 -0.44 8.83 8.47
CA GLU A 103 0.36 9.48 9.52
C GLU A 103 1.85 9.23 9.29
#